data_AF-A0A2M9N351-F1
#
_entry.id   AF-A0A2M9N351-F1
#
_cell.length_a   1.000
_cell.length_b   1.000
_cell.length_c   1.000
_cell.angle_alpha   90.00
_cell.angle_beta   90.00
_cell.angle_gamma   90.00
#
_symmetry.space_group_name_H-M   'P 1'
#
loop_
_entity.id
_entity.type
_entity.pdbx_description
1 polymer ?
#
loop_
_entity_poly.entity_id
_entity_poly.type
_entity_poly.pdbx_seq_one_letter_code
_entity_poly.pdbx_strand_id
1 'polypeptide(L)'
;MDLKLTGVVKYEGEWKQPNDIIRNVNDSVGKSIIDAGVGKEIEALQDDSDTELQALRERAKELGVPNAGRLGEAKLKEGIAEKEAELKELQEKAFELGIEDAYEKGAATLAKEIEAAEQK
;
A
#
# COMPACT_ATOMS: atom_id res chain seq x y z
N MET A 1 19.77 -1.88 -13.05
CA MET A 1 20.58 -2.45 -11.94
C MET A 1 20.66 -1.47 -10.77
N ASP A 2 20.94 -1.96 -9.56
CA ASP A 2 21.15 -1.12 -8.38
C ASP A 2 22.65 -1.06 -8.03
N LEU A 3 23.14 0.13 -7.69
CA LEU A 3 24.55 0.38 -7.42
C LEU A 3 24.75 1.06 -6.08
N LYS A 4 25.71 0.57 -5.32
CA LYS A 4 26.30 1.30 -4.19
C LYS A 4 27.60 1.97 -4.63
N LEU A 5 27.68 3.28 -4.46
CA LEU A 5 28.85 4.06 -4.83
C LEU A 5 29.98 3.89 -3.82
N THR A 6 31.19 3.75 -4.33
CA THR A 6 32.44 3.73 -3.55
C THR A 6 33.24 5.02 -3.71
N GLY A 7 32.92 5.82 -4.74
CA GLY A 7 33.53 7.11 -5.02
C GLY A 7 32.49 8.16 -5.38
N VAL A 8 32.94 9.40 -5.58
CA VAL A 8 32.08 10.51 -6.04
C VAL A 8 31.85 10.36 -7.54
N VAL A 9 30.58 10.37 -7.98
CA VAL A 9 30.24 10.29 -9.40
C VAL A 9 29.11 11.27 -9.74
N LYS A 10 29.15 11.86 -10.93
CA LYS A 10 28.05 12.66 -11.44
C LYS A 10 27.04 11.76 -12.14
N TYR A 11 25.83 11.69 -11.63
CA TYR A 11 24.74 10.90 -12.19
C TYR A 11 23.49 11.77 -12.32
N GLU A 12 22.87 11.77 -13.52
CA GLU A 12 21.68 12.58 -13.84
C GLU A 12 21.80 14.09 -13.52
N GLY A 13 23.01 14.63 -13.58
CA GLY A 13 23.28 16.05 -13.31
C GLY A 13 23.66 16.36 -11.87
N GLU A 14 23.48 15.42 -10.94
CA GLU A 14 23.83 15.56 -9.53
C GLU A 14 25.13 14.84 -9.17
N TRP A 15 25.90 15.42 -8.25
CA TRP A 15 27.07 14.77 -7.66
C TRP A 15 26.64 13.86 -6.53
N LYS A 16 26.74 12.55 -6.75
CA LYS A 16 26.49 11.52 -5.74
C LYS A 16 27.77 11.24 -4.96
N GLN A 17 27.62 11.02 -3.65
CA GLN A 17 28.71 10.82 -2.71
C GLN A 17 29.06 9.33 -2.54
N PRO A 18 30.23 9.00 -2.00
CA PRO A 18 30.55 7.64 -1.61
C PRO A 18 29.54 7.12 -0.58
N ASN A 19 29.13 5.86 -0.71
CA ASN A 19 28.06 5.18 0.01
C ASN A 19 26.63 5.51 -0.43
N ASP A 20 26.40 6.45 -1.35
CA ASP A 20 25.07 6.65 -1.93
C ASP A 20 24.65 5.42 -2.75
N ILE A 21 23.34 5.14 -2.74
CA ILE A 21 22.74 4.08 -3.53
C ILE A 21 21.97 4.70 -4.69
N ILE A 22 22.32 4.33 -5.91
CA ILE A 22 21.56 4.69 -7.11
C ILE A 22 20.76 3.46 -7.54
N ARG A 23 19.44 3.59 -7.56
CA ARG A 23 18.52 2.54 -7.99
C ARG A 23 18.17 2.66 -9.46
N ASN A 24 17.80 1.55 -10.09
CA ASN A 24 17.31 1.51 -11.47
C ASN A 24 18.26 2.14 -12.51
N VAL A 25 19.56 2.01 -12.28
CA VAL A 25 20.59 2.50 -13.21
C VAL A 25 20.54 1.68 -14.49
N ASN A 26 20.62 2.38 -15.63
CA ASN A 26 20.75 1.74 -16.93
C ASN A 26 22.03 0.89 -16.98
N ASP A 27 21.94 -0.36 -17.44
CA ASP A 27 23.05 -1.32 -17.42
C ASP A 27 24.33 -0.80 -18.11
N SER A 28 24.21 0.00 -19.17
CA SER A 28 25.38 0.58 -19.86
C SER A 28 26.09 1.64 -19.01
N VAL A 29 25.32 2.43 -18.26
CA VAL A 29 25.86 3.46 -17.35
C VAL A 29 26.42 2.78 -16.11
N GLY A 30 25.70 1.79 -15.57
CA GLY A 30 26.12 1.09 -14.37
C GLY A 30 27.39 0.27 -14.57
N LYS A 31 27.56 -0.40 -15.72
CA LYS A 31 28.83 -1.05 -16.07
C LYS A 31 29.98 -0.05 -16.14
N SER A 32 29.77 1.11 -16.76
CA SER A 32 30.79 2.18 -16.81
C SER A 32 31.23 2.66 -15.42
N ILE A 33 30.29 2.75 -14.47
CA ILE A 33 30.56 3.17 -13.07
C ILE A 33 31.33 2.08 -12.31
N ILE A 34 30.99 0.80 -12.54
CA ILE A 34 31.69 -0.35 -11.95
C ILE A 34 33.10 -0.48 -12.52
N ASP A 35 33.26 -0.38 -13.85
CA ASP A 35 34.55 -0.48 -14.54
C ASP A 35 35.51 0.64 -14.13
N ALA A 36 34.97 1.84 -13.83
CA ALA A 36 35.73 2.95 -13.28
C ALA A 36 36.10 2.78 -11.80
N GLY A 37 35.68 1.69 -11.14
CA GLY A 37 35.98 1.38 -9.74
C GLY A 37 35.27 2.27 -8.71
N VAL A 38 34.27 3.04 -9.15
CA VAL A 38 33.55 4.02 -8.32
C VAL A 38 32.15 3.56 -7.89
N GLY A 39 31.75 2.33 -8.24
CA GLY A 39 30.53 1.70 -7.74
C GLY A 39 30.60 0.18 -7.75
N LYS A 40 29.66 -0.44 -7.04
CA LYS A 40 29.47 -1.89 -6.98
C LYS A 40 28.00 -2.20 -7.18
N GLU A 41 27.71 -3.24 -7.96
CA GLU A 41 26.38 -3.80 -8.04
C GLU A 41 25.97 -4.35 -6.67
N ILE A 42 24.74 -4.04 -6.27
CA ILE A 42 24.10 -4.59 -5.08
C ILE A 42 22.83 -5.32 -5.51
N GLU A 43 22.42 -6.30 -4.71
CA GLU A 43 21.09 -6.89 -4.87
C GLU A 43 20.04 -5.78 -4.77
N ALA A 44 19.03 -5.86 -5.65
CA ALA A 44 17.95 -4.90 -5.68
C ALA A 44 17.32 -4.82 -4.29
N LEU A 45 17.38 -3.64 -3.66
CA LEU A 45 16.63 -3.39 -2.44
C LEU A 45 15.16 -3.40 -2.87
N GLN A 46 14.39 -4.38 -2.39
CA GLN A 46 12.94 -4.40 -2.60
C GLN A 46 12.38 -3.02 -2.28
N ASP A 47 11.61 -2.47 -3.21
CA ASP A 47 11.02 -1.16 -3.06
C ASP A 47 9.88 -1.26 -2.03
N ASP A 48 10.14 -0.85 -0.78
CA ASP A 48 9.18 -0.92 0.32
C ASP A 48 7.86 -0.19 0.00
N SER A 49 7.90 0.78 -0.92
CA SER A 49 6.74 1.55 -1.39
C SER A 49 5.68 0.72 -2.10
N ASP A 50 6.06 -0.35 -2.81
CA ASP A 50 5.11 -1.25 -3.46
C ASP A 50 4.45 -2.19 -2.43
N THR A 51 5.15 -2.51 -1.35
CA THR A 51 4.66 -3.41 -0.30
C THR A 51 3.53 -2.77 0.51
N GLU A 52 3.67 -1.49 0.89
CA GLU A 52 2.62 -0.76 1.60
C GLU A 52 1.37 -0.54 0.74
N LEU A 53 1.57 -0.18 -0.53
CA LEU A 53 0.46 -0.02 -1.48
C LEU A 53 -0.28 -1.33 -1.70
N GLN A 54 0.45 -2.44 -1.78
CA GLN A 54 -0.14 -3.77 -1.94
C GLN A 54 -0.94 -4.18 -0.69
N ALA A 55 -0.42 -3.93 0.52
CA ALA A 55 -1.15 -4.17 1.76
C ALA A 55 -2.46 -3.35 1.84
N LEU A 56 -2.43 -2.08 1.41
CA LEU A 56 -3.62 -1.24 1.33
C LEU A 56 -4.63 -1.77 0.31
N ARG A 57 -4.17 -2.27 -0.85
CA ARG A 57 -5.05 -2.88 -1.85
C ARG A 57 -5.72 -4.16 -1.35
N GLU A 58 -4.99 -4.98 -0.59
CA GLU A 58 -5.53 -6.20 0.01
C GLU A 58 -6.58 -5.85 1.07
N ARG A 59 -6.27 -4.96 2.01
CA ARG A 59 -7.22 -4.49 3.02
C ARG A 59 -8.47 -3.85 2.41
N ALA A 60 -8.30 -3.03 1.37
CA ALA A 60 -9.41 -2.44 0.65
C ALA A 60 -10.31 -3.49 -0.04
N LYS A 61 -9.73 -4.59 -0.57
CA LYS A 61 -10.52 -5.70 -1.14
C LYS A 61 -11.30 -6.44 -0.06
N GLU A 62 -10.69 -6.71 1.08
CA GLU A 62 -11.36 -7.38 2.22
C GLU A 62 -12.57 -6.58 2.70
N LEU A 63 -12.44 -5.25 2.76
CA LEU A 63 -13.52 -4.33 3.11
C LEU A 63 -14.52 -4.08 1.97
N GLY A 64 -14.30 -4.65 0.78
CA GLY A 64 -15.21 -4.51 -0.35
C GLY A 64 -15.14 -3.16 -1.08
N VAL A 65 -14.02 -2.44 -1.00
CA VAL A 65 -13.79 -1.20 -1.75
C VAL A 65 -13.72 -1.50 -3.25
N PRO A 66 -14.60 -0.91 -4.07
CA PRO A 66 -14.62 -1.17 -5.50
C PRO A 66 -13.36 -0.63 -6.18
N ASN A 67 -12.85 -1.36 -7.17
CA ASN A 67 -11.65 -1.00 -7.94
C ASN A 67 -10.36 -0.83 -7.11
N ALA A 68 -10.26 -1.41 -5.90
CA ALA A 68 -9.07 -1.31 -5.03
C ALA A 68 -7.74 -1.54 -5.79
N GLY A 69 -7.66 -2.53 -6.68
CA GLY A 69 -6.43 -2.80 -7.45
C GLY A 69 -5.97 -1.68 -8.41
N ARG A 70 -6.83 -0.72 -8.75
CA ARG A 70 -6.53 0.41 -9.66
C ARG A 70 -6.47 1.76 -8.94
N LEU A 71 -6.77 1.78 -7.65
CA LEU A 71 -6.71 2.98 -6.82
C LEU A 71 -5.28 3.24 -6.35
N GLY A 72 -4.92 4.52 -6.26
CA GLY A 72 -3.69 4.97 -5.61
C GLY A 72 -3.86 5.02 -4.10
N GLU A 73 -2.75 5.14 -3.38
CA GLU A 73 -2.68 5.05 -1.91
C GLU A 73 -3.70 5.94 -1.19
N ALA A 74 -3.79 7.23 -1.57
CA ALA A 74 -4.71 8.17 -0.94
C ALA A 74 -6.18 7.74 -1.06
N LYS A 75 -6.59 7.28 -2.25
CA LYS A 75 -7.97 6.81 -2.49
C LYS A 75 -8.25 5.47 -1.83
N LEU A 76 -7.24 4.61 -1.68
CA LEU A 76 -7.37 3.36 -0.92
C LEU A 76 -7.62 3.65 0.55
N LYS A 77 -6.86 4.58 1.15
CA LYS A 77 -7.05 4.99 2.54
C LYS A 77 -8.44 5.61 2.77
N GLU A 78 -8.87 6.48 1.86
CA GLU A 78 -10.21 7.09 1.90
C GLU A 78 -11.32 6.03 1.79
N GLY A 79 -11.26 5.14 0.80
CA GLY A 79 -12.27 4.09 0.63
C GLY A 79 -12.29 3.06 1.78
N ILE A 80 -11.13 2.74 2.36
CA ILE A 80 -11.04 1.91 3.57
C ILE A 80 -11.75 2.60 4.74
N ALA A 81 -11.45 3.89 4.96
CA ALA A 81 -12.06 4.65 6.05
C ALA A 81 -13.58 4.79 5.88
N GLU A 82 -14.07 5.01 4.66
CA GLU A 82 -15.51 5.02 4.35
C GLU A 82 -16.15 3.67 4.69
N LYS A 83 -15.53 2.55 4.30
CA LYS A 83 -16.07 1.21 4.59
C LYS A 83 -16.02 0.85 6.06
N GLU A 84 -14.98 1.25 6.78
CA GLU A 84 -14.90 1.09 8.24
C GLU A 84 -15.95 1.95 8.95
N ALA A 85 -16.23 3.16 8.46
CA ALA A 85 -17.29 4.02 8.98
C ALA A 85 -18.69 3.43 8.72
N GLU A 86 -18.97 2.98 7.50
CA GLU A 86 -20.23 2.29 7.14
C GLU A 86 -20.45 1.05 8.02
N LEU A 87 -19.41 0.22 8.22
CA LEU A 87 -19.48 -0.94 9.11
C LEU A 87 -19.86 -0.51 10.53
N LYS A 88 -19.22 0.54 11.04
CA LYS A 88 -19.46 1.02 12.40
C LYS A 88 -20.89 1.56 12.56
N GLU A 89 -21.40 2.31 11.59
CA GLU A 89 -22.80 2.76 11.61
C GLU A 89 -23.78 1.58 11.59
N LEU A 90 -23.50 0.54 10.80
CA LEU A 90 -24.30 -0.69 10.82
C LEU A 90 -24.22 -1.41 12.16
N GLN A 91 -23.05 -1.47 12.79
CA GLN A 91 -22.89 -2.07 14.12
C GLN A 91 -23.68 -1.32 15.19
N GLU A 92 -23.62 0.02 15.18
CA GLU A 92 -24.38 0.87 16.09
C GLU A 92 -25.89 0.71 15.87
N LYS A 93 -26.35 0.77 14.62
CA LYS A 93 -27.77 0.57 14.29
C LYS A 93 -28.26 -0.83 14.66
N ALA A 94 -27.44 -1.86 14.43
CA ALA A 94 -27.78 -3.22 14.83
C ALA A 94 -27.87 -3.36 16.35
N PHE A 95 -26.94 -2.74 17.09
CA PHE A 95 -26.98 -2.70 18.55
C PHE A 95 -28.23 -2.00 19.08
N GLU A 96 -28.64 -0.86 18.50
CA GLU A 96 -29.88 -0.16 18.85
C GLU A 96 -31.13 -1.01 18.61
N LEU A 97 -31.12 -1.83 17.55
CA LEU A 97 -32.20 -2.77 17.23
C LEU A 97 -32.16 -4.05 18.09
N GLY A 98 -31.20 -4.17 19.02
CA GLY A 98 -31.06 -5.32 19.92
C GLY A 98 -30.51 -6.57 19.24
N ILE A 99 -29.77 -6.42 18.14
CA ILE A 99 -29.13 -7.53 17.44
C ILE A 99 -27.88 -7.96 18.22
N GLU A 100 -27.89 -9.19 18.72
CA GLU A 100 -26.77 -9.79 19.43
C GLU A 100 -25.55 -9.97 18.51
N ASP A 101 -24.36 -9.84 19.09
CA ASP A 101 -23.06 -9.97 18.42
C ASP A 101 -22.86 -9.02 17.24
N ALA A 102 -23.49 -7.84 17.27
CA ALA A 102 -23.38 -6.85 16.20
C ALA A 102 -21.92 -6.53 15.81
N TYR A 103 -21.01 -6.44 16.79
CA TYR A 103 -19.60 -6.13 16.55
C TYR A 103 -18.77 -7.30 15.97
N GLU A 104 -19.28 -8.52 16.02
CA GLU A 104 -18.60 -9.70 15.48
C GLU A 104 -19.06 -10.03 14.05
N LYS A 105 -20.17 -9.42 13.60
CA LYS A 105 -20.74 -9.64 12.29
C LYS A 105 -20.19 -8.64 11.27
N GLY A 106 -19.92 -9.13 10.06
CA GLY A 106 -19.52 -8.27 8.94
C GLY A 106 -20.68 -7.44 8.40
N ALA A 107 -20.36 -6.36 7.66
CA ALA A 107 -21.33 -5.41 7.11
C ALA A 107 -22.48 -6.07 6.36
N ALA A 108 -22.20 -7.10 5.53
CA ALA A 108 -23.21 -7.79 4.74
C ALA A 108 -24.23 -8.57 5.60
N THR A 109 -23.81 -9.09 6.75
CA THR A 109 -24.70 -9.80 7.69
C THR A 109 -25.52 -8.80 8.48
N LEU A 110 -24.88 -7.74 8.99
CA LEU A 110 -25.56 -6.68 9.75
C LEU A 110 -26.64 -6.00 8.93
N ALA A 111 -26.35 -5.63 7.68
CA ALA A 111 -27.34 -5.00 6.81
C ALA A 111 -28.61 -5.84 6.65
N LYS A 112 -28.47 -7.17 6.51
CA LYS A 112 -29.62 -8.08 6.39
C LYS A 112 -30.41 -8.22 7.69
N GLU A 113 -29.72 -8.32 8.82
CA GLU A 113 -30.39 -8.47 10.12
C GLU A 113 -31.11 -7.18 10.53
N ILE A 114 -30.51 -6.01 10.25
CA ILE A 114 -31.15 -4.70 10.43
C ILE A 114 -32.42 -4.62 9.58
N GLU A 115 -32.35 -4.95 8.28
CA GLU A 115 -33.51 -4.92 7.40
C GLU A 115 -34.63 -5.87 7.91
N ALA A 116 -34.26 -7.06 8.39
CA ALA A 116 -35.22 -8.01 8.96
C ALA A 116 -35.82 -7.53 10.30
N ALA A 117 -35.06 -6.80 11.11
CA ALA A 117 -35.54 -6.21 12.37
C ALA A 117 -36.45 -5.01 12.13
N GLU A 118 -36.20 -4.19 11.10
CA GLU A 118 -37.03 -3.03 10.73
C GLU A 118 -38.37 -3.42 10.08
N GLN A 119 -38.46 -4.60 9.46
CA GLN A 119 -39.71 -5.10 8.86
C GLN A 119 -40.66 -5.78 9.87
N LYS A 120 -40.27 -5.89 11.14
CA LYS A 120 -41.02 -6.55 12.21
C LYS A 120 -41.89 -5.57 12.99
#